data_AF-A0A9D9NAQ4-F1
#
_entry.id   AF-A0A9D9NAQ4-F1
#
_cell.length_a   1.000
_cell.length_b   1.000
_cell.length_c   1.000
_cell.angle_alpha   90.00
_cell.angle_beta   90.00
_cell.angle_gamma   90.00
#
_symmetry.space_group_name_H-M   'P 1'
#
loop_
_entity.id
_entity.type
_entity.pdbx_description
1 polymer ?
#
loop_
_entity_poly.entity_id
_entity_poly.type
_entity_poly.pdbx_seq_one_letter_code
_entity_poly.pdbx_strand_id
1 'polypeptide(L)'
;MKYNPSIAFDEMSGSAKGVTAAKTRGRKYIRNRGYGGSTRTAFQSSVKAVFKQLSQAWQGLTNEQILAWNAAANTAQGKSVLGTKSKISGANLFMRLNYWVVYCGGQIMTAVPAGARWKPISSSRKKFVPLHPEV
;
A
#
# COMPACT_ATOMS: atom_id res chain seq x y z
N MET A 1 -30.35 -19.67 -27.52
CA MET A 1 -30.25 -21.01 -26.91
C MET A 1 -29.96 -20.84 -25.41
N LYS A 2 -30.91 -21.16 -24.53
CA LYS A 2 -30.72 -21.10 -23.06
C LYS A 2 -30.08 -22.42 -22.60
N TYR A 3 -28.86 -22.37 -22.07
CA TYR A 3 -28.17 -23.55 -21.52
C TYR A 3 -28.54 -23.69 -20.04
N ASN A 4 -29.30 -24.74 -19.68
CA ASN A 4 -29.47 -25.17 -18.30
C ASN A 4 -28.39 -26.22 -18.00
N PRO A 5 -27.36 -25.92 -17.20
CA PRO A 5 -26.32 -26.90 -16.87
C PRO A 5 -26.95 -28.09 -16.13
N SER A 6 -26.61 -29.31 -16.57
CA SER A 6 -27.09 -30.56 -15.99
C SER A 6 -26.43 -30.90 -14.64
N ILE A 7 -27.16 -31.73 -13.91
CA ILE A 7 -27.16 -32.10 -12.49
C ILE A 7 -25.88 -32.75 -11.89
N ALA A 8 -24.69 -32.62 -12.49
CA ALA A 8 -23.51 -33.34 -12.00
C ALA A 8 -22.82 -32.72 -10.76
N PHE A 9 -23.20 -31.50 -10.33
CA PHE A 9 -22.59 -30.83 -9.18
C PHE A 9 -23.65 -30.05 -8.37
N ASP A 10 -23.79 -30.40 -7.10
CA ASP A 10 -24.73 -29.80 -6.14
C ASP A 10 -24.38 -28.32 -5.87
N GLU A 11 -23.10 -28.09 -5.58
CA GLU A 11 -22.52 -26.76 -5.40
C GLU A 11 -21.53 -26.42 -6.52
N MET A 12 -21.70 -25.25 -7.14
CA MET A 12 -20.79 -24.73 -8.16
C MET A 12 -20.37 -23.32 -7.77
N SER A 13 -19.14 -23.18 -7.29
CA SER A 13 -18.54 -21.91 -6.89
C SER A 13 -17.07 -21.86 -7.32
N GLY A 14 -16.50 -20.66 -7.35
CA GLY A 14 -15.10 -20.48 -7.68
C GLY A 14 -14.86 -19.99 -9.10
N SER A 15 -13.59 -19.99 -9.49
CA SER A 15 -13.07 -19.12 -10.52
C SER A 15 -11.94 -19.82 -11.26
N ALA A 16 -12.13 -20.11 -12.56
CA ALA A 16 -11.14 -20.79 -13.40
C ALA A 16 -10.95 -20.06 -14.73
N LYS A 17 -9.69 -19.84 -15.15
CA LYS A 17 -9.28 -19.33 -16.47
C LYS A 17 -10.18 -18.20 -17.06
N GLY A 18 -10.55 -17.23 -16.24
CA GLY A 18 -11.37 -16.08 -16.67
C GLY A 18 -12.89 -16.26 -16.61
N VAL A 19 -13.39 -17.36 -16.05
CA VAL A 19 -14.81 -17.62 -15.83
C VAL A 19 -15.06 -17.80 -14.33
N THR A 20 -16.11 -17.18 -13.81
CA THR A 20 -16.52 -17.28 -12.41
C THR A 20 -17.91 -17.90 -12.33
N ALA A 21 -18.00 -19.04 -11.64
CA ALA A 21 -19.27 -19.62 -11.23
C ALA A 21 -19.72 -18.95 -9.93
N ALA A 22 -20.97 -18.49 -9.91
CA ALA A 22 -21.55 -17.85 -8.74
C ALA A 22 -23.00 -18.28 -8.52
N LYS A 23 -23.43 -18.20 -7.25
CA LYS A 23 -24.80 -18.44 -6.82
C LYS A 23 -25.33 -17.15 -6.19
N THR A 24 -26.48 -16.69 -6.63
CA THR A 24 -27.16 -15.55 -6.01
C THR A 24 -28.66 -15.81 -5.99
N ARG A 25 -29.28 -15.70 -4.81
CA ARG A 25 -30.72 -15.92 -4.62
C ARG A 25 -31.21 -17.25 -5.23
N GLY A 26 -30.50 -18.34 -4.96
CA GLY A 26 -30.83 -19.68 -5.45
C GLY A 26 -30.54 -19.95 -6.94
N ARG A 27 -30.18 -18.93 -7.72
CA ARG A 27 -29.84 -19.07 -9.15
C ARG A 27 -28.34 -19.26 -9.31
N LYS A 28 -27.97 -20.32 -10.02
CA LYS A 28 -26.59 -20.61 -10.45
C LYS A 28 -26.35 -19.91 -11.79
N TYR A 29 -25.26 -19.17 -11.90
CA TYR A 29 -24.86 -18.56 -13.16
C TYR A 29 -23.35 -18.59 -13.33
N ILE A 30 -22.94 -18.62 -14.59
CA ILE A 30 -21.56 -18.53 -15.02
C ILE A 30 -21.40 -17.18 -15.70
N ARG A 31 -20.41 -16.41 -15.25
CA ARG A 31 -20.06 -15.13 -15.88
C ARG A 31 -18.60 -15.11 -16.30
N ASN A 32 -18.29 -14.40 -17.38
CA ASN A 32 -16.91 -14.00 -17.65
C ASN A 32 -16.45 -13.10 -16.51
N ARG A 33 -15.25 -13.38 -15.99
CA ARG A 33 -14.61 -12.54 -14.99
C ARG A 33 -14.24 -11.22 -15.66
N GLY A 34 -14.93 -10.17 -15.25
CA GLY A 34 -14.49 -8.82 -15.54
C GLY A 34 -13.16 -8.59 -14.85
N TYR A 35 -12.08 -8.61 -15.61
CA TYR A 35 -10.84 -7.99 -15.17
C TYR A 35 -11.09 -6.49 -15.22
N GLY A 36 -10.97 -5.81 -14.07
CA GLY A 36 -11.06 -4.35 -14.05
C GLY A 36 -10.11 -3.81 -15.12
N GLY A 37 -10.63 -2.98 -16.02
CA GLY A 37 -9.83 -2.35 -17.06
C GLY A 37 -8.63 -1.65 -16.43
N SER A 38 -7.51 -1.61 -17.15
CA SER A 38 -6.33 -0.87 -16.72
C SER A 38 -6.63 0.63 -16.80
N THR A 39 -7.38 1.17 -15.84
CA THR A 39 -7.58 2.61 -15.72
C THR A 39 -6.25 3.22 -15.31
N ARG A 40 -5.41 3.56 -16.29
CA ARG A 40 -4.09 4.18 -16.08
C ARG A 40 -4.24 5.69 -16.15
N THR A 41 -4.77 6.30 -15.10
CA THR A 41 -4.72 7.77 -15.03
C THR A 41 -3.26 8.23 -14.91
N ALA A 42 -2.98 9.44 -15.39
CA ALA A 42 -1.67 10.06 -15.23
C ALA A 42 -1.27 10.12 -13.75
N PHE A 43 -2.23 10.42 -12.86
CA PHE A 43 -2.03 10.43 -11.41
C PHE A 43 -1.66 9.04 -10.84
N GLN A 44 -2.36 7.97 -11.24
CA GLN A 44 -1.97 6.64 -10.80
C GLN A 44 -0.57 6.25 -11.27
N SER A 45 -0.19 6.67 -12.48
CA SER A 45 1.14 6.40 -13.03
C SER A 45 2.23 7.16 -12.28
N SER A 46 1.99 8.42 -11.88
CA SER A 46 2.97 9.20 -11.10
C SER A 46 3.16 8.62 -9.70
N VAL A 47 2.08 8.24 -9.00
CA VAL A 47 2.15 7.57 -7.70
C VAL A 47 2.96 6.26 -7.81
N LYS A 48 2.67 5.42 -8.82
CA LYS A 48 3.42 4.18 -9.05
C LYS A 48 4.89 4.40 -9.35
N ALA A 49 5.22 5.46 -10.10
CA ALA A 49 6.62 5.81 -10.39
C ALA A 49 7.39 6.15 -9.11
N VAL A 50 6.80 6.95 -8.22
CA VAL A 50 7.40 7.26 -6.91
C VAL A 50 7.61 5.99 -6.10
N PHE A 51 6.58 5.14 -5.93
CA PHE A 51 6.74 3.89 -5.18
C PHE A 51 7.78 2.95 -5.80
N LYS A 52 7.87 2.87 -7.14
CA LYS A 52 8.91 2.09 -7.82
C LYS A 52 10.30 2.59 -7.46
N GLN A 53 10.53 3.90 -7.54
CA GLN A 53 11.80 4.54 -7.21
C GLN A 53 12.18 4.29 -5.75
N LEU A 54 11.22 4.42 -4.81
CA LEU A 54 11.46 4.19 -3.39
C LEU A 54 11.77 2.72 -3.08
N SER A 55 11.09 1.77 -3.71
CA SER A 55 11.38 0.35 -3.54
C SER A 55 12.80 0.01 -4.01
N GLN A 56 13.24 0.59 -5.12
CA GLN A 56 14.61 0.42 -5.61
C GLN A 56 15.63 1.07 -4.67
N ALA A 57 15.35 2.28 -4.17
CA ALA A 57 16.23 2.97 -3.22
C ALA A 57 16.37 2.20 -1.91
N TRP A 58 15.29 1.62 -1.37
CA TRP A 58 15.34 0.78 -0.17
C TRP A 58 16.26 -0.43 -0.35
N GLN A 59 16.21 -1.07 -1.52
CA GLN A 59 17.10 -2.21 -1.84
C GLN A 59 18.57 -1.80 -1.95
N GLY A 60 18.86 -0.54 -2.28
CA GLY A 60 20.21 0.00 -2.35
C GLY A 60 20.75 0.56 -1.04
N LEU A 61 19.99 0.52 0.06
CA LEU A 61 20.45 0.98 1.36
C LEU A 61 21.47 0.00 1.96
N THR A 62 22.41 0.53 2.73
CA THR A 62 23.34 -0.29 3.51
C THR A 62 22.61 -0.98 4.67
N ASN A 63 23.18 -2.06 5.19
CA ASN A 63 22.62 -2.77 6.34
C ASN A 63 22.48 -1.85 7.57
N GLU A 64 23.44 -0.95 7.79
CA GLU A 64 23.39 0.03 8.89
C GLU A 64 22.20 0.99 8.74
N GLN A 65 21.94 1.48 7.53
CA GLN A 65 20.79 2.32 7.23
C GLN A 65 19.47 1.56 7.46
N ILE A 66 19.38 0.31 6.99
CA ILE A 66 18.21 -0.55 7.20
C ILE A 66 17.95 -0.77 8.69
N LEU A 67 19.00 -1.03 9.48
CA LEU A 67 18.91 -1.19 10.93
C LEU A 67 18.41 0.10 11.60
N ALA A 68 18.93 1.27 11.21
CA ALA A 68 18.47 2.55 11.72
C ALA A 68 16.98 2.78 11.42
N TRP A 69 16.53 2.48 10.18
CA TRP A 69 15.12 2.57 9.78
C TRP A 69 14.23 1.61 10.57
N ASN A 70 14.69 0.38 10.81
CA ASN A 70 13.97 -0.60 11.61
C ASN A 70 13.87 -0.17 13.09
N ALA A 71 14.94 0.38 13.65
CA ALA A 71 14.94 0.93 15.01
C ALA A 71 13.96 2.10 15.14
N ALA A 72 13.93 3.00 14.16
CA ALA A 72 12.99 4.11 14.11
C ALA A 72 11.54 3.65 13.93
N ALA A 73 11.30 2.57 13.17
CA ALA A 73 9.96 2.02 12.98
C ALA A 73 9.35 1.45 14.25
N ASN A 74 10.16 0.94 15.18
CA ASN A 74 9.69 0.47 16.48
C ASN A 74 9.13 1.59 17.36
N THR A 75 9.62 2.83 17.20
CA THR A 75 9.12 4.00 17.95
C THR A 75 7.93 4.66 17.26
N ALA A 76 7.79 4.49 15.95
CA ALA A 76 6.69 5.01 15.15
C ALA A 76 5.40 4.18 15.32
N GLN A 77 4.68 4.38 16.42
CA GLN A 77 3.39 3.73 16.63
C GLN A 77 2.30 4.32 15.73
N GLY A 78 1.63 3.47 14.95
CA GLY A 78 0.45 3.85 14.17
C GLY A 78 -0.76 4.21 15.03
N LYS A 79 -1.74 4.90 14.43
CA LYS A 79 -3.03 5.17 15.08
C LYS A 79 -3.77 3.84 15.28
N SER A 80 -4.11 3.52 16.54
CA SER A 80 -4.96 2.37 16.84
C SER A 80 -6.40 2.71 16.44
N VAL A 81 -6.98 1.94 15.51
CA VAL A 81 -8.39 2.11 15.10
C VAL A 81 -9.29 1.08 15.79
N LEU A 82 -8.77 -0.11 16.12
CA LEU A 82 -9.52 -1.23 16.72
C LEU A 82 -8.77 -1.82 17.94
N GLY A 83 -8.16 -0.99 18.77
CA GLY A 83 -7.51 -1.42 20.02
C GLY A 83 -6.07 -1.93 19.86
N THR A 84 -5.72 -2.58 18.74
CA THR A 84 -4.35 -3.05 18.49
C THR A 84 -3.57 -2.08 17.60
N LYS A 85 -2.43 -1.59 18.11
CA LYS A 85 -1.47 -0.79 17.32
C LYS A 85 -0.64 -1.74 16.46
N SER A 86 -0.77 -1.66 15.14
CA SER A 86 0.10 -2.40 14.22
C SER A 86 1.52 -1.82 14.26
N LYS A 87 2.52 -2.67 14.46
CA LYS A 87 3.92 -2.31 14.27
C LYS A 87 4.18 -2.07 12.78
N ILE A 88 4.89 -0.99 12.45
CA ILE A 88 5.32 -0.70 11.09
C ILE A 88 6.75 -1.22 10.90
N SER A 89 7.10 -1.69 9.70
CA SER A 89 8.47 -2.08 9.36
C SER A 89 9.31 -0.85 8.96
N GLY A 90 10.64 -0.96 8.99
CA GLY A 90 11.54 0.09 8.50
C GLY A 90 11.27 0.47 7.05
N ALA A 91 11.02 -0.51 6.18
CA ALA A 91 10.69 -0.28 4.77
C ALA A 91 9.40 0.54 4.61
N ASN A 92 8.36 0.20 5.37
CA ASN A 92 7.10 0.93 5.33
C ASN A 92 7.25 2.35 5.89
N LEU A 93 8.09 2.54 6.90
CA LEU A 93 8.41 3.86 7.44
C LEU A 93 9.17 4.72 6.41
N PHE A 94 10.20 4.15 5.80
CA PHE A 94 11.02 4.77 4.75
C PHE A 94 10.15 5.22 3.58
N MET A 95 9.31 4.33 3.05
CA MET A 95 8.44 4.64 1.92
C MET A 95 7.44 5.75 2.27
N ARG A 96 6.86 5.71 3.46
CA ARG A 96 5.84 6.66 3.88
C ARG A 96 6.39 8.09 4.04
N LEU A 97 7.63 8.25 4.50
CA LEU A 97 8.27 9.56 4.58
C LEU A 97 8.74 10.03 3.22
N ASN A 98 9.51 9.19 2.53
CA ASN A 98 10.11 9.58 1.26
C ASN A 98 9.07 9.78 0.15
N TYR A 99 7.88 9.19 0.25
CA TYR A 99 6.80 9.42 -0.70
C TYR A 99 6.48 10.91 -0.84
N TRP A 100 6.22 11.62 0.26
CA TRP A 100 5.86 13.04 0.19
C TRP A 100 7.04 13.92 -0.21
N VAL A 101 8.26 13.55 0.21
CA VAL A 101 9.48 14.25 -0.21
C VAL A 101 9.63 14.18 -1.72
N VAL A 102 9.63 12.98 -2.30
CA VAL A 102 9.79 12.75 -3.74
C VAL A 102 8.60 13.28 -4.54
N TYR A 103 7.37 13.09 -4.05
CA TYR A 103 6.17 13.59 -4.71
C TYR A 103 6.17 15.13 -4.82
N CYS A 104 6.78 15.83 -3.85
CA CYS A 104 6.98 17.28 -3.88
C CYS A 104 8.28 17.72 -4.60
N GLY A 105 9.02 16.80 -5.22
CA GLY A 105 10.25 17.08 -5.98
C GLY A 105 11.55 17.07 -5.17
N GLY A 106 11.53 16.61 -3.93
CA GLY A 106 12.72 16.45 -3.08
C GLY A 106 13.50 15.17 -3.35
N GLN A 107 14.67 15.06 -2.71
CA GLN A 107 15.56 13.89 -2.80
C GLN A 107 15.22 12.81 -1.76
N ILE A 108 15.54 11.55 -2.06
CA ILE A 108 15.31 10.43 -1.15
C ILE A 108 16.25 10.54 0.05
N MET A 109 15.66 10.53 1.25
CA MET A 109 16.36 10.46 2.52
C MET A 109 16.81 9.02 2.78
N THR A 110 18.12 8.79 2.77
CA THR A 110 18.73 7.49 3.07
C THR A 110 18.92 7.29 4.57
N ALA A 111 19.17 8.36 5.32
CA ALA A 111 19.24 8.37 6.77
C ALA A 111 17.88 8.69 7.41
N VAL A 112 17.65 8.14 8.59
CA VAL A 112 16.47 8.48 9.41
C VAL A 112 16.60 9.93 9.90
N PRO A 113 15.58 10.78 9.73
CA PRO A 113 15.61 12.14 10.27
C PRO A 113 15.58 12.12 11.82
N ALA A 114 16.56 12.79 12.43
CA ALA A 114 16.61 12.98 13.88
C ALA A 114 15.46 13.90 14.34
N GLY A 115 14.81 13.57 15.46
CA GLY A 115 13.82 14.45 16.10
C GLY A 115 12.39 14.39 15.54
N ALA A 116 12.07 13.47 14.63
CA ALA A 116 10.69 13.30 14.14
C ALA A 116 9.78 12.74 15.24
N ARG A 117 9.22 13.62 16.08
CA ARG A 117 8.14 13.26 17.01
C ARG A 117 6.90 12.92 16.18
N TRP A 118 6.68 11.63 15.99
CA TRP A 118 5.60 11.08 15.18
C TRP A 118 4.22 11.45 15.73
N LYS A 119 3.54 12.41 15.08
CA LYS A 119 2.10 12.58 15.25
C LYS A 119 1.38 11.58 14.35
N PRO A 120 0.47 10.74 14.88
CA PRO A 120 -0.38 9.91 14.06
C PRO A 120 -1.13 10.80 13.06
N ILE A 121 -1.09 10.44 11.78
CA ILE A 121 -1.82 11.16 10.74
C ILE A 121 -3.31 11.02 11.06
N SER A 122 -3.92 12.05 11.64
CA SER A 122 -5.34 12.28 11.44
C SER A 122 -5.50 12.66 9.97
N SER A 123 -6.51 12.09 9.34
CA SER A 123 -6.81 12.16 7.90
C SER A 123 -7.15 13.55 7.38
N SER A 124 -6.72 14.63 8.05
CA SER A 124 -7.12 15.99 7.75
C SER A 124 -5.91 16.93 7.83
N ARG A 125 -5.38 17.24 6.64
CA ARG A 125 -4.49 18.38 6.29
C ARG A 125 -3.00 18.28 6.64
N LYS A 126 -2.27 18.04 5.55
CA LYS A 126 -0.93 18.51 5.15
C LYS A 126 -0.30 19.58 6.06
N LYS A 127 0.92 19.29 6.54
CA LYS A 127 2.12 20.16 6.52
C LYS A 127 3.29 19.38 7.14
N PHE A 128 4.28 19.01 6.33
CA PHE A 128 5.61 18.69 6.84
C PHE A 128 6.29 20.03 7.10
N VAL A 129 6.56 20.35 8.37
CA VAL A 129 7.36 21.51 8.76
C VAL A 129 8.73 20.96 9.14
N PRO A 130 9.78 21.18 8.34
CA PRO A 130 11.13 20.85 8.76
C PRO A 130 11.51 21.76 9.94
N LEU A 131 11.88 21.15 11.07
CA LEU A 131 12.45 21.88 12.19
C LEU A 131 13.83 22.37 11.76
N HIS A 132 14.00 23.70 11.70
CA HIS A 132 15.34 24.29 11.69
C HIS A 132 16.03 23.96 13.03
N PRO A 133 17.33 23.64 13.05
CA PRO A 133 18.08 23.58 14.29
C PRO A 133 18.15 25.00 14.87
N GLU A 134 17.62 25.20 16.06
CA GLU A 134 17.83 26.41 16.84
C GLU A 134 19.31 26.45 17.28
N VAL A 135 19.96 27.57 16.98
CA VAL A 135 21.21 28.02 17.60
C VAL A 135 20.83 28.90 18.78
#